data_AF-A0AAX4HLI5-F1
#
_entry.id   AF-A0AAX4HLI5-F1
#
_cell.length_a   1.000
_cell.length_b   1.000
_cell.length_c   1.000
_cell.angle_alpha   90.00
_cell.angle_beta   90.00
_cell.angle_gamma   90.00
#
_symmetry.space_group_name_H-M   'P 1'
#
loop_
_entity.id
_entity.type
_entity.pdbx_description
1 polymer ?
#
loop_
_entity_poly.entity_id
_entity_poly.type
_entity_poly.pdbx_seq_one_letter_code
_entity_poly.pdbx_strand_id
1 'polypeptide(L)'
;MREVSPEVFEHLVKSGKAHQIHLSQTDEEKIKKKKEEERLEKASNDANNFADIFTDFGTGGTKDAALVIFAIVGVVVVVAWIPYVPVLFYDYATGDKEKFQISQMATLQGTTIIGEGDEQTARHGGLLGARYSVFVEEIEKASSIKKGLSFESGYYSTKEDTVSVDSSEVRREGAYWLVGPTLMVGDKIDFNNSIFAKLDLMGGTSFDRDLGLVMKADFSANWLFRSGFTFGAGIGGLYLHVKDDEGVLADANDIALTFSGIMGYAF
;
A
#
# COMPACT_ATOMS: atom_id res chain seq x y z
N MET A 1 -50.64 -64.42 -11.30
CA MET A 1 -49.64 -63.43 -10.85
C MET A 1 -48.32 -63.84 -11.46
N ARG A 2 -47.65 -62.96 -12.25
CA ARG A 2 -46.35 -63.27 -12.84
C ARG A 2 -45.27 -62.81 -11.87
N GLU A 3 -44.49 -63.75 -11.37
CA GLU A 3 -43.33 -63.49 -10.52
C GLU A 3 -42.21 -62.87 -11.37
N VAL A 4 -41.77 -61.68 -10.97
CA VAL A 4 -40.64 -60.99 -11.61
C VAL A 4 -39.36 -61.58 -11.03
N SER A 5 -38.47 -62.04 -11.91
CA SER A 5 -37.16 -62.60 -11.54
C SER A 5 -36.33 -61.59 -10.71
N PRO A 6 -35.70 -62.02 -9.59
CA PRO A 6 -34.87 -61.18 -8.73
C PRO A 6 -33.75 -60.43 -9.47
N GLU A 7 -33.23 -61.00 -10.55
CA GLU A 7 -32.12 -60.44 -11.35
C GLU A 7 -32.55 -59.19 -12.13
N VAL A 8 -33.81 -59.12 -12.55
CA VAL A 8 -34.36 -57.95 -13.27
C VAL A 8 -34.56 -56.78 -12.31
N PHE A 9 -34.87 -57.06 -11.03
CA PHE A 9 -35.09 -56.05 -10.01
C PHE A 9 -33.77 -55.38 -9.57
N GLU A 10 -32.69 -56.14 -9.39
CA GLU A 10 -31.37 -55.57 -9.05
C GLU A 10 -30.81 -54.66 -10.16
N HIS A 11 -31.03 -55.01 -11.42
CA HIS A 11 -30.52 -54.23 -12.55
C HIS A 11 -31.28 -52.89 -12.71
N LEU A 12 -32.58 -52.86 -12.38
CA LEU A 12 -33.39 -51.64 -12.33
C LEU A 12 -33.02 -50.74 -11.15
N VAL A 13 -32.74 -51.30 -9.98
CA VAL A 13 -32.31 -50.53 -8.79
C VAL A 13 -30.92 -49.92 -8.98
N LYS A 14 -29.99 -50.64 -9.63
CA LYS A 14 -28.65 -50.13 -9.95
C LYS A 14 -28.69 -49.02 -11.01
N SER A 15 -29.52 -49.15 -12.05
CA SER A 15 -29.63 -48.09 -13.07
C SER A 15 -30.33 -46.83 -12.54
N GLY A 16 -31.33 -46.98 -11.66
CA GLY A 16 -31.99 -45.87 -10.98
C GLY A 16 -31.06 -45.08 -10.03
N LYS A 17 -30.22 -45.78 -9.26
CA LYS A 17 -29.21 -45.13 -8.39
C LYS A 17 -28.11 -44.42 -9.18
N ALA A 18 -27.64 -45.00 -10.29
CA ALA A 18 -26.63 -44.36 -11.14
C ALA A 18 -27.16 -43.07 -11.80
N HIS A 19 -28.43 -43.04 -12.19
CA HIS A 19 -29.06 -41.85 -12.76
C HIS A 19 -29.29 -40.74 -11.72
N GLN A 20 -29.66 -41.09 -10.47
CA GLN A 20 -29.82 -40.10 -9.38
C GLN A 20 -28.50 -39.46 -8.94
N ILE A 21 -27.40 -40.22 -8.90
CA ILE A 21 -26.08 -39.70 -8.49
C ILE A 21 -25.54 -38.70 -9.53
N HIS A 22 -25.71 -39.00 -10.82
CA HIS A 22 -25.20 -38.16 -11.90
C HIS A 22 -25.94 -36.81 -12.01
N LEU A 23 -27.25 -36.78 -11.72
CA LEU A 23 -28.06 -35.57 -11.63
C LEU A 23 -27.71 -34.72 -10.39
N SER A 24 -27.45 -35.34 -9.23
CA SER A 24 -27.10 -34.59 -8.01
C SER A 24 -25.74 -33.88 -8.10
N GLN A 25 -24.75 -34.48 -8.78
CA GLN A 25 -23.44 -33.87 -8.95
C GLN A 25 -23.45 -32.68 -9.92
N THR A 26 -24.32 -32.72 -10.95
CA THR A 26 -24.44 -31.61 -11.90
C THR A 26 -25.14 -30.39 -11.29
N ASP A 27 -26.06 -30.60 -10.34
CA ASP A 27 -26.74 -29.51 -9.64
C ASP A 27 -25.84 -28.87 -8.56
N GLU A 28 -25.02 -29.65 -7.85
CA GLU A 28 -24.04 -29.12 -6.90
C GLU A 28 -22.94 -28.28 -7.57
N GLU A 29 -22.43 -28.71 -8.73
CA GLU A 29 -21.46 -27.92 -9.50
C GLU A 29 -22.06 -26.62 -10.01
N LYS A 30 -23.31 -26.63 -10.49
CA LYS A 30 -24.02 -25.40 -10.90
C LYS A 30 -24.24 -24.43 -9.75
N ILE A 31 -24.56 -24.93 -8.55
CA ILE A 31 -24.74 -24.10 -7.36
C ILE A 31 -23.42 -23.48 -6.90
N LYS A 32 -22.31 -24.22 -6.94
CA LYS A 32 -20.98 -23.68 -6.61
C LYS A 32 -20.55 -22.59 -7.59
N LYS A 33 -20.72 -22.84 -8.89
CA LYS A 33 -20.37 -21.88 -9.95
C LYS A 33 -21.16 -20.58 -9.82
N LYS A 34 -22.46 -20.67 -9.56
CA LYS A 34 -23.33 -19.51 -9.33
C LYS A 34 -22.93 -18.71 -8.09
N LYS A 35 -22.58 -19.37 -6.98
CA LYS A 35 -22.08 -18.68 -5.76
C LYS A 35 -20.74 -17.99 -5.96
N GLU A 36 -19.89 -18.53 -6.84
CA GLU A 36 -18.61 -17.92 -7.18
C GLU A 36 -18.79 -16.70 -8.10
N GLU A 37 -19.70 -16.79 -9.08
CA GLU A 37 -20.13 -15.65 -9.90
C GLU A 37 -20.72 -14.52 -9.04
N GLU A 38 -21.63 -14.83 -8.10
CA GLU A 38 -22.19 -13.82 -7.16
C GLU A 38 -21.11 -13.20 -6.26
N ARG A 39 -20.09 -13.96 -5.86
CA ARG A 39 -18.95 -13.44 -5.08
C ARG A 39 -18.05 -12.52 -5.90
N LEU A 40 -17.78 -12.88 -7.16
CA LEU A 40 -16.98 -12.08 -8.07
C LEU A 40 -17.72 -10.81 -8.49
N GLU A 41 -19.03 -10.87 -8.70
CA GLU A 41 -19.88 -9.71 -8.97
C GLU A 41 -19.92 -8.76 -7.77
N LYS A 42 -20.04 -9.30 -6.55
CA LYS A 42 -19.97 -8.49 -5.34
C LYS A 42 -18.60 -7.83 -5.16
N ALA A 43 -17.50 -8.58 -5.35
CA ALA A 43 -16.15 -8.04 -5.26
C ALA A 43 -15.87 -6.98 -6.35
N SER A 44 -16.40 -7.19 -7.56
CA SER A 44 -16.34 -6.22 -8.66
C SER A 44 -17.13 -4.96 -8.35
N ASN A 45 -18.36 -5.08 -7.81
CA ASN A 45 -19.16 -3.94 -7.39
C ASN A 45 -18.52 -3.18 -6.21
N ASP A 46 -17.93 -3.88 -5.25
CA ASP A 46 -17.20 -3.25 -4.14
C ASP A 46 -15.94 -2.52 -4.65
N ALA A 47 -15.22 -3.10 -5.62
CA ALA A 47 -14.06 -2.46 -6.27
C ALA A 47 -14.46 -1.25 -7.13
N ASN A 48 -15.58 -1.32 -7.84
CA ASN A 48 -16.11 -0.21 -8.63
C ASN A 48 -16.62 0.92 -7.73
N ASN A 49 -17.31 0.60 -6.62
CA ASN A 49 -17.70 1.60 -5.62
C ASN A 49 -16.48 2.26 -4.99
N PHE A 50 -15.42 1.50 -4.72
CA PHE A 50 -14.17 2.07 -4.25
C PHE A 50 -13.54 2.97 -5.32
N ALA A 51 -13.43 2.50 -6.56
CA ALA A 51 -12.90 3.30 -7.67
C ALA A 51 -13.71 4.59 -7.90
N ASP A 52 -15.04 4.53 -7.83
CA ASP A 52 -15.96 5.66 -7.96
C ASP A 52 -15.76 6.68 -6.83
N ILE A 53 -15.55 6.21 -5.59
CA ILE A 53 -15.15 7.09 -4.49
C ILE A 53 -13.85 7.83 -4.86
N PHE A 54 -12.84 7.14 -5.40
CA PHE A 54 -11.56 7.75 -5.79
C PHE A 54 -11.65 8.67 -7.03
N THR A 55 -12.51 8.40 -8.01
CA THR A 55 -12.69 9.25 -9.21
C THR A 55 -13.52 10.50 -8.93
N ASP A 56 -14.50 10.43 -8.01
CA ASP A 56 -15.24 11.62 -7.56
C ASP A 56 -14.31 12.57 -6.76
N PHE A 57 -13.29 12.04 -6.07
CA PHE A 57 -12.22 12.84 -5.48
C PHE A 57 -11.32 13.53 -6.51
N GLY A 58 -11.09 12.90 -7.67
CA GLY A 58 -10.23 13.43 -8.72
C GLY A 58 -10.83 14.59 -9.52
N THR A 59 -12.14 14.86 -9.39
CA THR A 59 -12.85 15.81 -10.26
C THR A 59 -13.63 16.93 -9.55
N GLY A 60 -13.77 16.90 -8.21
CA GLY A 60 -14.47 18.01 -7.52
C GLY A 60 -14.42 18.07 -5.99
N GLY A 61 -13.65 17.23 -5.29
CA GLY A 61 -13.56 17.25 -3.82
C GLY A 61 -12.66 18.39 -3.31
N THR A 62 -13.13 19.17 -2.32
CA THR A 62 -12.27 20.13 -1.62
C THR A 62 -11.07 19.40 -1.02
N LYS A 63 -9.87 20.00 -1.11
CA LYS A 63 -8.60 19.46 -0.60
C LYS A 63 -8.73 18.85 0.80
N ASP A 64 -9.59 19.44 1.63
CA ASP A 64 -9.89 19.02 3.00
C ASP A 64 -10.47 17.60 3.11
N ALA A 65 -11.34 17.17 2.18
CA ALA A 65 -11.98 15.86 2.25
C ALA A 65 -10.98 14.72 1.95
N ALA A 66 -10.11 14.92 0.95
CA ALA A 66 -9.02 13.99 0.65
C ALA A 66 -8.01 13.92 1.80
N LEU A 67 -7.70 15.07 2.40
CA LEU A 67 -6.81 15.21 3.56
C LEU A 67 -7.35 14.47 4.79
N VAL A 68 -8.65 14.60 5.08
CA VAL A 68 -9.31 13.91 6.20
C VAL A 68 -9.31 12.39 5.99
N ILE A 69 -9.53 11.90 4.78
CA ILE A 69 -9.49 10.45 4.51
C ILE A 69 -8.07 9.92 4.59
N PHE A 70 -7.08 10.64 4.05
CA PHE A 70 -5.68 10.27 4.21
C PHE A 70 -5.25 10.28 5.68
N ALA A 71 -5.72 11.25 6.47
CA ALA A 71 -5.46 11.30 7.90
C ALA A 71 -6.15 10.15 8.65
N ILE A 72 -7.41 9.84 8.36
CA ILE A 72 -8.14 8.74 9.01
C ILE A 72 -7.54 7.39 8.63
N VAL A 73 -7.30 7.12 7.34
CA VAL A 73 -6.67 5.89 6.87
C VAL A 73 -5.26 5.78 7.42
N GLY A 74 -4.49 6.87 7.38
CA GLY A 74 -3.14 6.94 7.95
C GLY A 74 -3.12 6.63 9.44
N VAL A 75 -3.97 7.30 10.24
CA VAL A 75 -4.06 7.09 11.69
C VAL A 75 -4.56 5.69 12.02
N VAL A 76 -5.62 5.20 11.36
CA VAL A 76 -6.16 3.85 11.62
C VAL A 76 -5.13 2.79 11.27
N VAL A 77 -4.45 2.92 10.12
CA VAL A 77 -3.39 1.98 9.73
C VAL A 77 -2.25 2.06 10.73
N VAL A 78 -1.75 3.24 11.09
CA VAL A 78 -0.65 3.43 12.06
C VAL A 78 -1.01 2.89 13.44
N VAL A 79 -2.19 3.20 13.97
CA VAL A 79 -2.65 2.75 15.30
C VAL A 79 -2.87 1.24 15.33
N ALA A 80 -3.38 0.64 14.24
CA ALA A 80 -3.49 -0.82 14.14
C ALA A 80 -2.11 -1.49 13.97
N TRP A 81 -1.17 -0.81 13.32
CA TRP A 81 0.15 -1.34 12.99
C TRP A 81 1.16 -1.29 14.14
N ILE A 82 1.19 -0.20 14.92
CA ILE A 82 2.10 -0.02 16.05
C ILE A 82 2.06 -1.20 17.04
N PRO A 83 0.89 -1.73 17.46
CA PRO A 83 0.85 -2.91 18.33
C PRO A 83 1.09 -4.22 17.58
N TYR A 84 0.75 -4.29 16.29
CA TYR A 84 0.83 -5.52 15.51
C TYR A 84 2.27 -5.88 15.12
N VAL A 85 3.10 -4.89 14.75
CA VAL A 85 4.49 -5.12 14.33
C VAL A 85 5.36 -5.74 15.42
N PRO A 86 5.39 -5.22 16.67
CA PRO A 86 6.17 -5.82 17.74
C PRO A 86 5.75 -7.25 18.06
N VAL A 87 4.45 -7.55 18.01
CA VAL A 87 3.93 -8.91 18.21
C VAL A 87 4.44 -9.84 17.11
N LEU A 88 4.39 -9.39 15.86
CA LEU A 88 4.84 -10.20 14.73
C LEU A 88 6.36 -10.46 14.79
N PHE A 89 7.16 -9.47 15.20
CA PHE A 89 8.59 -9.66 15.47
C PHE A 89 8.85 -10.57 16.67
N TYR A 90 8.03 -10.47 17.72
CA TYR A 90 8.12 -11.34 18.88
C TYR A 90 7.83 -12.79 18.51
N ASP A 91 6.76 -13.05 17.74
CA ASP A 91 6.39 -14.38 17.27
C ASP A 91 7.49 -14.99 16.37
N TYR A 92 8.08 -14.17 15.49
CA TYR A 92 9.24 -14.56 14.69
C TYR A 92 10.48 -14.90 15.55
N ALA A 93 10.76 -14.07 16.56
CA ALA A 93 11.91 -14.25 17.45
C ALA A 93 11.76 -15.45 18.39
N THR A 94 10.53 -15.79 18.79
CA THR A 94 10.26 -16.76 19.86
C THR A 94 9.94 -18.18 19.42
N GLY A 95 9.71 -18.48 18.13
CA GLY A 95 9.79 -19.89 17.71
C GLY A 95 9.19 -20.33 16.39
N ASP A 96 8.37 -19.54 15.69
CA ASP A 96 7.65 -20.02 14.49
C ASP A 96 8.37 -19.64 13.17
N LYS A 97 9.70 -19.76 13.13
CA LYS A 97 10.50 -19.41 11.94
C LYS A 97 10.11 -20.20 10.68
N GLU A 98 9.54 -21.38 10.85
CA GLU A 98 9.08 -22.22 9.74
C GLU A 98 7.78 -21.73 9.10
N LYS A 99 7.04 -20.83 9.77
CA LYS A 99 5.77 -20.27 9.28
C LYS A 99 5.94 -18.91 8.61
N PHE A 100 7.10 -18.27 8.74
CA PHE A 100 7.33 -16.91 8.28
C PHE A 100 8.55 -16.79 7.37
N GLN A 101 8.38 -16.10 6.25
CA GLN A 101 9.47 -15.69 5.37
C GLN A 101 9.76 -14.20 5.56
N ILE A 102 11.05 -13.86 5.63
CA ILE A 102 11.51 -12.47 5.63
C ILE A 102 11.99 -12.11 4.23
N SER A 103 11.60 -10.93 3.77
CA SER A 103 12.15 -10.31 2.56
C SER A 103 12.69 -8.93 2.91
N GLN A 104 13.80 -8.54 2.29
CA GLN A 104 14.44 -7.25 2.52
C GLN A 104 14.53 -6.49 1.21
N MET A 105 14.49 -5.16 1.30
CA MET A 105 14.60 -4.29 0.14
C MET A 105 15.38 -3.04 0.50
N ALA A 106 16.41 -2.74 -0.30
CA ALA A 106 17.20 -1.52 -0.18
C ALA A 106 17.01 -0.69 -1.46
N THR A 107 16.47 0.52 -1.32
CA THR A 107 16.19 1.41 -2.46
C THR A 107 16.75 2.81 -2.24
N LEU A 108 17.03 3.48 -3.34
CA LEU A 108 17.15 4.93 -3.43
C LEU A 108 15.82 5.48 -3.94
N GLN A 109 15.34 6.54 -3.29
CA GLN A 109 14.11 7.21 -3.66
C GLN A 109 14.35 8.70 -3.83
N GLY A 110 14.01 9.21 -5.00
CA GLY A 110 13.86 10.63 -5.27
C GLY A 110 12.38 10.98 -5.24
N THR A 111 11.99 11.92 -4.39
CA THR A 111 10.62 12.42 -4.31
C THR A 111 10.63 13.89 -4.70
N THR A 112 9.80 14.27 -5.65
CA THR A 112 9.51 15.67 -6.00
C THR A 112 8.25 16.10 -5.27
N ILE A 113 8.31 17.29 -4.66
CA ILE A 113 7.21 17.92 -3.94
C ILE A 113 6.60 18.98 -4.85
N ILE A 114 5.28 18.90 -5.03
CA ILE A 114 4.49 19.91 -5.72
C ILE A 114 3.47 20.44 -4.70
N GLY A 115 3.76 21.61 -4.15
CA GLY A 115 2.81 22.33 -3.30
C GLY A 115 2.04 23.37 -4.11
N GLU A 116 0.72 23.40 -3.95
CA GLU A 116 -0.05 24.61 -4.25
C GLU A 116 0.15 25.56 -3.08
N GLY A 117 0.87 26.67 -3.29
CA GLY A 117 0.79 27.80 -2.37
C GLY A 117 -0.45 28.65 -2.69
N ASP A 118 -0.65 29.72 -1.93
CA ASP A 118 -1.63 30.77 -2.27
C ASP A 118 -1.34 31.34 -3.67
N GLU A 119 -2.28 32.10 -4.25
CA GLU A 119 -2.26 32.65 -5.63
C GLU A 119 -0.93 33.32 -6.09
N GLN A 120 0.01 33.56 -5.19
CA GLN A 120 1.33 34.17 -5.44
C GLN A 120 2.54 33.35 -4.94
N THR A 121 2.37 32.10 -4.52
CA THR A 121 3.47 31.26 -4.00
C THR A 121 3.51 29.90 -4.66
N ALA A 122 4.65 29.56 -5.28
CA ALA A 122 4.91 28.21 -5.77
C ALA A 122 5.92 27.55 -4.85
N ARG A 123 5.57 26.39 -4.29
CA ARG A 123 6.47 25.59 -3.46
C ARG A 123 6.97 24.41 -4.25
N HIS A 124 8.27 24.38 -4.47
CA HIS A 124 8.94 23.28 -5.18
C HIS A 124 10.01 22.71 -4.27
N GLY A 125 10.10 21.40 -4.23
CA GLY A 125 11.13 20.76 -3.43
C GLY A 125 11.33 19.33 -3.80
N GLY A 126 12.26 18.69 -3.11
CA GLY A 126 12.44 17.27 -3.23
C GLY A 126 13.12 16.66 -2.01
N LEU A 127 12.94 15.35 -1.89
CA LEU A 127 13.64 14.50 -0.96
C LEU A 127 14.45 13.51 -1.77
N LEU A 128 15.69 13.28 -1.38
CA LEU A 128 16.51 12.17 -1.87
C LEU A 128 16.91 11.32 -0.67
N GLY A 129 16.48 10.07 -0.65
CA GLY A 129 16.67 9.18 0.50
C GLY A 129 17.13 7.79 0.10
N ALA A 130 17.95 7.20 0.97
CA ALA A 130 18.18 5.76 1.01
C ALA A 130 17.14 5.14 1.95
N ARG A 131 16.41 4.15 1.43
CA ARG A 131 15.35 3.44 2.14
C ARG A 131 15.71 1.98 2.29
N TYR A 132 15.43 1.45 3.47
CA TYR A 132 15.54 0.04 3.81
C TYR A 132 14.21 -0.45 4.35
N SER A 133 13.66 -1.49 3.74
CA SER A 133 12.39 -2.10 4.11
C SER A 133 12.59 -3.57 4.46
N VAL A 134 11.99 -4.01 5.55
CA VAL A 134 11.92 -5.42 5.96
C VAL A 134 10.46 -5.83 5.93
N PHE A 135 10.15 -6.96 5.29
CA PHE A 135 8.81 -7.52 5.18
C PHE A 135 8.78 -8.90 5.80
N VAL A 136 7.63 -9.23 6.39
CA VAL A 136 7.31 -10.57 6.87
C VAL A 136 6.07 -11.07 6.13
N GLU A 137 6.15 -12.31 5.68
CA GLU A 137 5.12 -13.04 4.96
C GLU A 137 4.85 -14.35 5.70
N GLU A 138 3.57 -14.70 5.87
CA GLU A 138 3.16 -15.99 6.44
C GLU A 138 3.11 -17.03 5.31
N ILE A 139 3.88 -18.11 5.42
CA ILE A 139 4.09 -19.10 4.35
C ILE A 139 2.81 -19.93 4.08
N GLU A 140 2.02 -20.21 5.12
CA GLU A 140 0.84 -21.08 5.02
C GLU A 140 -0.38 -20.41 4.36
N LYS A 141 -0.48 -19.09 4.50
CA LYS A 141 -1.49 -18.31 3.78
C LYS A 141 -0.79 -17.79 2.54
N ALA A 142 -1.15 -18.28 1.35
CA ALA A 142 -0.74 -17.70 0.07
C ALA A 142 -1.29 -16.26 -0.10
N SER A 143 -0.90 -15.38 0.81
CA SER A 143 -1.30 -14.00 0.93
C SER A 143 -0.41 -13.21 0.00
N SER A 144 -1.01 -12.57 -0.99
CA SER A 144 -0.34 -11.57 -1.83
C SER A 144 0.10 -10.33 -1.06
N ILE A 145 -0.21 -10.24 0.24
CA ILE A 145 0.08 -9.08 1.09
C ILE A 145 1.24 -9.42 2.03
N LYS A 146 2.35 -8.68 1.88
CA LYS A 146 3.48 -8.66 2.81
C LYS A 146 3.43 -7.39 3.66
N LYS A 147 3.81 -7.54 4.92
CA LYS A 147 3.76 -6.46 5.92
C LYS A 147 5.17 -6.27 6.49
N GLY A 148 5.67 -5.06 6.59
CA GLY A 148 6.71 -4.80 7.59
C GLY A 148 7.05 -3.34 7.79
N LEU A 149 8.33 -3.05 8.01
CA LEU A 149 8.78 -1.73 8.45
C LEU A 149 9.75 -1.14 7.42
N SER A 150 9.56 0.14 7.11
CA SER A 150 10.47 0.93 6.29
C SER A 150 11.21 1.95 7.15
N PHE A 151 12.49 2.12 6.88
CA PHE A 151 13.32 3.21 7.37
C PHE A 151 13.88 3.96 6.16
N GLU A 152 13.81 5.29 6.16
CA GLU A 152 14.34 6.15 5.11
C GLU A 152 15.21 7.23 5.76
N SER A 153 16.39 7.48 5.22
CA SER A 153 17.24 8.58 5.64
C SER A 153 17.80 9.28 4.41
N GLY A 154 17.88 10.60 4.45
CA GLY A 154 18.18 11.35 3.24
C GLY A 154 18.36 12.83 3.47
N TYR A 155 18.36 13.57 2.37
CA TYR A 155 18.40 15.02 2.34
C TYR A 155 17.16 15.56 1.65
N TYR A 156 16.59 16.65 2.17
CA TYR A 156 15.56 17.41 1.48
C TYR A 156 16.11 18.77 1.06
N SER A 157 15.50 19.32 0.02
CA SER A 157 15.67 20.70 -0.42
C SER A 157 14.30 21.23 -0.82
N THR A 158 13.81 22.24 -0.13
CA THR A 158 12.57 22.95 -0.47
C THR A 158 12.87 24.41 -0.75
N LYS A 159 12.29 24.92 -1.82
CA LYS A 159 12.36 26.31 -2.24
C LYS A 159 10.94 26.87 -2.33
N GLU A 160 10.73 28.01 -1.66
CA GLU A 160 9.50 28.77 -1.75
C GLU A 160 9.78 30.06 -2.52
N ASP A 161 9.15 30.19 -3.68
CA ASP A 161 9.21 31.38 -4.52
C ASP A 161 7.96 32.23 -4.29
N THR A 162 8.13 33.41 -3.68
CA THR A 162 7.07 34.41 -3.53
C THR A 162 7.08 35.34 -4.75
N VAL A 163 5.96 35.44 -5.45
CA VAL A 163 5.74 36.38 -6.58
C VAL A 163 5.42 37.77 -6.02
N SER A 164 6.38 38.40 -5.34
CA SER A 164 6.26 39.80 -4.90
C SER A 164 7.50 40.61 -5.31
N VAL A 165 7.34 41.93 -5.41
CA VAL A 165 8.38 42.87 -5.91
C VAL A 165 9.63 42.88 -5.02
N ASP A 166 9.51 42.43 -3.76
CA ASP A 166 10.62 42.11 -2.86
C ASP A 166 10.71 40.58 -2.71
N SER A 167 11.34 39.91 -3.67
CA SER A 167 11.47 38.45 -3.70
C SER A 167 12.46 37.97 -2.62
N SER A 168 11.97 37.50 -1.48
CA SER A 168 12.77 36.72 -0.55
C SER A 168 12.68 35.24 -0.92
N GLU A 169 13.74 34.70 -1.52
CA GLU A 169 13.87 33.25 -1.73
C GLU A 169 14.13 32.58 -0.37
N VAL A 170 13.18 31.79 0.12
CA VAL A 170 13.38 30.96 1.31
C VAL A 170 13.74 29.55 0.85
N ARG A 171 15.02 29.20 1.00
CA ARG A 171 15.54 27.86 0.72
C ARG A 171 15.82 27.15 2.05
N ARG A 172 15.28 25.94 2.19
CA ARG A 172 15.50 25.07 3.34
C ARG A 172 16.06 23.75 2.90
N GLU A 173 17.14 23.32 3.54
CA GLU A 173 17.82 22.07 3.22
C GLU A 173 18.32 21.42 4.49
N GLY A 174 18.18 20.10 4.56
CA GLY A 174 18.60 19.38 5.74
C GLY A 174 18.56 17.88 5.55
N ALA A 175 19.22 17.18 6.48
CA ALA A 175 19.09 15.75 6.59
C ALA A 175 17.78 15.39 7.31
N TYR A 176 17.17 14.27 6.96
CA TYR A 176 15.98 13.76 7.61
C TYR A 176 16.09 12.26 7.83
N TRP A 177 15.28 11.74 8.75
CA TRP A 177 15.03 10.32 8.87
C TRP A 177 13.54 10.07 9.10
N LEU A 178 13.01 9.02 8.48
CA LEU A 178 11.63 8.58 8.56
C LEU A 178 11.61 7.10 8.90
N VAL A 179 10.62 6.70 9.68
CA VAL A 179 10.32 5.30 9.96
C VAL A 179 8.83 5.09 9.89
N GLY A 180 8.39 3.91 9.46
CA GLY A 180 6.98 3.59 9.56
C GLY A 180 6.58 2.30 8.90
N PRO A 181 5.30 1.93 9.05
CA PRO A 181 4.75 0.73 8.45
C PRO A 181 4.80 0.77 6.92
N THR A 182 5.00 -0.41 6.34
CA THR A 182 4.97 -0.62 4.90
C THR A 182 4.17 -1.87 4.55
N LEU A 183 3.34 -1.73 3.53
CA LEU A 183 2.52 -2.79 2.96
C LEU A 183 2.96 -3.01 1.54
N MET A 184 3.13 -4.27 1.16
CA MET A 184 3.47 -4.66 -0.20
C MET A 184 2.43 -5.67 -0.67
N VAL A 185 1.82 -5.40 -1.81
CA VAL A 185 0.79 -6.24 -2.42
C VAL A 185 1.26 -6.66 -3.80
N GLY A 186 1.34 -7.95 -4.06
CA GLY A 186 1.71 -8.49 -5.36
C GLY A 186 1.47 -9.98 -5.42
N ASP A 187 1.23 -10.50 -6.63
CA ASP A 187 1.28 -11.94 -6.84
C ASP A 187 2.65 -12.45 -6.43
N LYS A 188 2.67 -13.66 -5.84
CA LYS A 188 3.85 -14.37 -5.30
C LYS A 188 5.12 -13.73 -5.83
N ILE A 189 5.78 -12.95 -4.97
CA ILE A 189 7.00 -12.22 -5.31
C ILE A 189 8.10 -13.27 -5.46
N ASP A 190 8.00 -14.01 -6.55
CA ASP A 190 9.05 -14.84 -7.08
C ASP A 190 10.02 -13.85 -7.72
N PHE A 191 11.31 -14.11 -7.53
CA PHE A 191 12.40 -13.35 -8.13
C PHE A 191 12.46 -13.59 -9.65
N ASN A 192 11.31 -13.70 -10.32
CA ASN A 192 11.17 -14.04 -11.73
C ASN A 192 10.23 -13.04 -12.42
N ASN A 193 10.62 -11.76 -12.37
CA ASN A 193 9.91 -10.63 -12.96
C ASN A 193 8.49 -10.45 -12.42
N SER A 194 8.36 -9.73 -11.30
CA SER A 194 7.07 -9.46 -10.64
C SER A 194 6.77 -7.97 -10.59
N ILE A 195 5.48 -7.65 -10.66
CA ILE A 195 4.96 -6.30 -10.43
C ILE A 195 4.27 -6.31 -9.07
N PHE A 196 4.60 -5.35 -8.22
CA PHE A 196 3.98 -5.21 -6.91
C PHE A 196 3.66 -3.75 -6.61
N ALA A 197 2.56 -3.55 -5.90
CA ALA A 197 2.20 -2.27 -5.29
C ALA A 197 2.77 -2.19 -3.88
N LYS A 198 3.17 -1.00 -3.45
CA LYS A 198 3.69 -0.75 -2.11
C LYS A 198 3.10 0.53 -1.53
N LEU A 199 2.64 0.48 -0.29
CA LEU A 199 2.16 1.62 0.48
C LEU A 199 3.09 1.82 1.68
N ASP A 200 3.76 2.96 1.73
CA ASP A 200 4.55 3.40 2.87
C ASP A 200 3.83 4.53 3.60
N LEU A 201 3.71 4.40 4.93
CA LEU A 201 3.26 5.48 5.80
C LEU A 201 4.39 5.73 6.79
N MET A 202 5.13 6.81 6.60
CA MET A 202 6.35 7.09 7.33
C MET A 202 6.22 8.39 8.11
N GLY A 203 6.82 8.43 9.29
CA GLY A 203 6.93 9.62 10.12
C GLY A 203 8.33 9.73 10.69
N GLY A 204 8.78 10.95 10.92
CA GLY A 204 10.07 11.20 11.54
C GLY A 204 10.36 12.69 11.65
N THR A 205 11.63 13.04 11.65
CA THR A 205 12.07 14.41 11.91
C THR A 205 13.24 14.80 11.02
N SER A 206 13.46 16.10 10.93
CA SER A 206 14.62 16.71 10.30
C SER A 206 15.71 16.95 11.34
N PHE A 207 16.97 16.87 10.91
CA PHE A 207 18.11 17.37 11.70
C PHE A 207 18.28 18.89 11.58
N ASP A 208 17.54 19.53 10.68
CA ASP A 208 17.42 20.97 10.59
C ASP A 208 16.60 21.50 11.78
N ARG A 209 16.94 22.70 12.24
CA ARG A 209 16.29 23.32 13.40
C ARG A 209 14.87 23.77 13.08
N ASP A 210 14.63 24.10 11.81
CA ASP A 210 13.43 24.81 11.34
C ASP A 210 12.30 23.85 10.91
N LEU A 211 12.63 22.60 10.60
CA LEU A 211 11.65 21.54 10.33
C LEU A 211 11.52 20.62 11.54
N GLY A 212 10.32 20.57 12.12
CA GLY A 212 10.03 19.74 13.28
C GLY A 212 9.67 18.31 12.89
N LEU A 213 8.55 18.13 12.22
CA LEU A 213 7.96 16.83 11.91
C LEU A 213 7.84 16.65 10.40
N VAL A 214 8.20 15.46 9.92
CA VAL A 214 8.03 15.06 8.52
C VAL A 214 7.17 13.80 8.50
N MET A 215 6.02 13.84 7.83
CA MET A 215 5.18 12.67 7.58
C MET A 215 5.00 12.47 6.08
N LYS A 216 5.12 11.24 5.62
CA LYS A 216 5.08 10.86 4.21
C LYS A 216 4.17 9.66 4.02
N ALA A 217 3.17 9.77 3.15
CA ALA A 217 2.37 8.65 2.68
C ALA A 217 2.66 8.46 1.19
N ASP A 218 3.20 7.31 0.79
CA ASP A 218 3.68 7.05 -0.58
C ASP A 218 3.10 5.73 -1.07
N PHE A 219 2.33 5.78 -2.16
CA PHE A 219 1.83 4.60 -2.87
C PHE A 219 2.60 4.45 -4.18
N SER A 220 3.23 3.29 -4.39
CA SER A 220 4.12 3.05 -5.52
C SER A 220 3.82 1.73 -6.24
N ALA A 221 3.98 1.76 -7.55
CA ALA A 221 4.05 0.57 -8.39
C ALA A 221 5.52 0.27 -8.69
N ASN A 222 5.95 -0.97 -8.45
CA ASN A 222 7.33 -1.39 -8.57
C ASN A 222 7.43 -2.63 -9.45
N TRP A 223 8.50 -2.68 -10.23
CA TRP A 223 8.91 -3.80 -11.06
C TRP A 223 10.15 -4.42 -10.43
N LEU A 224 10.08 -5.69 -10.08
CA LEU A 224 11.22 -6.49 -9.63
C LEU A 224 11.72 -7.32 -10.79
N PHE A 225 13.01 -7.24 -11.10
CA PHE A 225 13.67 -8.05 -12.12
C PHE A 225 14.37 -9.25 -11.48
N ARG A 226 14.62 -10.29 -12.29
CA ARG A 226 15.25 -11.54 -11.84
C ARG A 226 16.59 -11.38 -11.11
N SER A 227 17.30 -10.28 -11.32
CA SER A 227 18.54 -9.95 -10.62
C SER A 227 18.34 -9.42 -9.19
N GLY A 228 17.09 -9.36 -8.70
CA GLY A 228 16.72 -8.65 -7.47
C GLY A 228 16.63 -7.13 -7.67
N PHE A 229 17.05 -6.59 -8.82
CA PHE A 229 16.93 -5.16 -9.11
C PHE A 229 15.47 -4.74 -9.16
N THR A 230 15.14 -3.61 -8.54
CA THR A 230 13.80 -3.03 -8.57
C THR A 230 13.83 -1.60 -9.09
N PHE A 231 12.81 -1.25 -9.86
CA PHE A 231 12.51 0.12 -10.28
C PHE A 231 11.03 0.40 -10.01
N GLY A 232 10.68 1.62 -9.69
CA GLY A 232 9.29 1.98 -9.40
C GLY A 232 9.01 3.45 -9.54
N ALA A 233 7.72 3.76 -9.59
CA ALA A 233 7.20 5.11 -9.53
C ALA A 233 6.08 5.16 -8.50
N GLY A 234 5.96 6.28 -7.80
CA GLY A 234 4.98 6.47 -6.75
C GLY A 234 4.35 7.85 -6.74
N ILE A 235 3.20 7.93 -6.10
CA ILE A 235 2.48 9.16 -5.80
C ILE A 235 2.15 9.16 -4.31
N GLY A 236 2.11 10.34 -3.71
CA GLY A 236 1.94 10.41 -2.28
C GLY A 236 1.64 11.80 -1.75
N GLY A 237 1.47 11.89 -0.43
CA GLY A 237 1.38 13.13 0.31
C GLY A 237 2.58 13.29 1.24
N LEU A 238 3.05 14.52 1.38
CA LEU A 238 4.05 14.91 2.37
C LEU A 238 3.47 16.00 3.25
N TYR A 239 3.53 15.81 4.55
CA TYR A 239 3.24 16.84 5.54
C TYR A 239 4.55 17.26 6.19
N LEU A 240 4.81 18.57 6.17
CA LEU A 240 5.96 19.20 6.79
C LEU A 240 5.47 20.16 7.85
N HIS A 241 5.86 19.92 9.11
CA HIS A 241 5.62 20.86 10.19
C HIS A 241 6.84 21.76 10.37
N VAL A 242 6.64 23.06 10.15
CA VAL A 242 7.61 24.13 10.39
C VAL A 242 7.42 24.64 11.82
N LYS A 243 8.50 24.87 12.58
CA LYS A 243 8.37 25.43 13.93
C LYS A 243 8.10 26.93 13.89
N ASP A 244 7.17 27.38 14.76
CA ASP A 244 6.68 28.76 14.84
C ASP A 244 7.69 29.76 15.44
N ASP A 245 8.79 29.28 16.01
CA ASP A 245 9.70 30.08 16.85
C ASP A 245 10.59 31.08 16.06
N GLU A 246 10.57 31.05 14.73
CA GLU A 246 11.19 32.05 13.86
C GLU A 246 10.15 32.62 12.88
N GLY A 247 9.58 33.77 13.24
CA GLY A 247 8.38 34.39 12.66
C GLY A 247 8.47 34.89 11.21
N VAL A 248 8.81 34.02 10.26
CA VAL A 248 8.72 34.28 8.82
C VAL A 248 7.66 33.39 8.14
N LEU A 249 7.28 32.25 8.74
CA LEU A 249 6.30 31.33 8.17
C LEU A 249 5.34 30.83 9.27
N ALA A 250 4.47 31.71 9.75
CA ALA A 250 3.54 31.44 10.85
C ALA A 250 2.34 30.53 10.48
N ASP A 251 2.21 30.09 9.22
CA ASP A 251 1.02 29.36 8.75
C ASP A 251 1.33 28.15 7.84
N ALA A 252 2.59 27.70 7.73
CA ALA A 252 2.95 26.64 6.78
C ALA A 252 2.79 25.22 7.35
N ASN A 253 1.57 24.84 7.73
CA ASN A 253 1.19 23.45 8.04
C ASN A 253 0.52 22.80 6.82
N ASP A 254 1.25 22.68 5.72
CA ASP A 254 0.66 22.26 4.45
C ASP A 254 0.99 20.82 4.07
N ILE A 255 -0.02 20.14 3.53
CA ILE A 255 0.14 18.86 2.84
C ILE A 255 0.44 19.16 1.38
N ALA A 256 1.57 18.64 0.91
CA ALA A 256 1.98 18.73 -0.49
C ALA A 256 1.80 17.38 -1.21
N LEU A 257 1.40 17.44 -2.47
CA LEU A 257 1.40 16.27 -3.35
C LEU A 257 2.84 15.94 -3.73
N THR A 258 3.14 14.65 -3.84
CA THR A 258 4.47 14.17 -4.19
C THR A 258 4.46 13.13 -5.30
N PHE A 259 5.54 13.13 -6.08
CA PHE A 259 5.83 12.13 -7.10
C PHE A 259 7.20 11.52 -6.80
N SER A 260 7.28 10.20 -6.79
CA SER A 260 8.48 9.46 -6.39
C SER A 260 9.01 8.62 -7.54
N GLY A 261 10.33 8.61 -7.73
CA GLY A 261 11.08 7.62 -8.49
C GLY A 261 11.87 6.74 -7.54
N ILE A 262 11.80 5.41 -7.74
CA ILE A 262 12.38 4.41 -6.85
C ILE A 262 13.30 3.50 -7.67
N MET A 263 14.49 3.20 -7.16
CA MET A 263 15.37 2.18 -7.72
C MET A 263 16.15 1.46 -6.63
N GLY A 264 16.46 0.17 -6.78
CA GLY A 264 17.20 -0.55 -5.75
C GLY A 264 17.29 -2.04 -5.97
N TYR A 265 17.41 -2.78 -4.86
CA TYR A 265 17.50 -4.24 -4.85
C TYR A 265 16.62 -4.84 -3.75
N ALA A 266 15.98 -5.96 -4.04
CA ALA A 266 15.29 -6.84 -3.10
C ALA A 266 16.05 -8.17 -2.97
N PHE A 267 16.12 -8.71 -1.75
CA PHE A 267 16.85 -9.93 -1.40
C PHE A 267 16.23 -10.68 -0.22
#